data_AF-I2FJM4-F1
#
_entry.id   AF-I2FJM4-F1
#
_cell.length_a   1.000
_cell.length_b   1.000
_cell.length_c   1.000
_cell.angle_alpha   90.00
_cell.angle_beta   90.00
_cell.angle_gamma   90.00
#
_symmetry.space_group_name_H-M   'P 1'
#
loop_
_entity.id
_entity.type
_entity.pdbx_description
1 polymer ?
#
loop_
_entity_poly.entity_id
_entity_poly.type
_entity_poly.pdbx_seq_one_letter_code
_entity_poly.pdbx_strand_id
1 'polypeptide(L)'
;MAARGVVVSYETIRQWCKKYGATYCSQLKKNRGQLGDTWYLDEVFIKINGVLHYLWRAVDQDGDEIDILVQKRKNKRAAIRFFKRLLKGQKGIPLKVVTDKLASYSAARKELIPSVEHSTVQYENNRCELSHQPTRQQERQMRNFKSQGQAQRFLSCHGVVNNLFRFGRHLLQAKHYRTLRDRSFSQWMQVSCVQNLA
;
A
#
# COMPACT_ATOMS: atom_id res chain seq x y z
N MET A 1 13.05 -2.33 -20.46
CA MET A 1 14.29 -3.13 -20.47
C MET A 1 14.06 -4.50 -21.07
N ALA A 2 13.25 -5.39 -20.47
CA ALA A 2 12.82 -6.62 -21.15
C ALA A 2 12.09 -6.34 -22.48
N ALA A 3 11.17 -5.37 -22.49
CA ALA A 3 10.54 -4.85 -23.72
C ALA A 3 11.53 -4.16 -24.70
N ARG A 4 12.79 -3.94 -24.28
CA ARG A 4 13.88 -3.39 -25.10
C ARG A 4 15.00 -4.42 -25.33
N GLY A 5 14.77 -5.70 -25.04
CA GLY A 5 15.75 -6.78 -25.21
C GLY A 5 16.91 -6.80 -24.20
N VAL A 6 16.90 -5.94 -23.18
CA VAL A 6 18.00 -5.85 -22.20
C VAL A 6 17.78 -6.87 -21.09
N VAL A 7 18.70 -7.83 -20.98
CA VAL A 7 18.78 -8.78 -19.86
C VAL A 7 19.32 -8.05 -18.64
N VAL A 8 18.60 -8.12 -17.53
CA VAL A 8 18.98 -7.47 -16.27
C VAL A 8 18.99 -8.49 -15.15
N SER A 9 19.98 -8.40 -14.27
CA SER A 9 20.01 -9.22 -13.06
C SER A 9 18.97 -8.73 -12.05
N TYR A 10 18.57 -9.61 -11.14
CA TYR A 10 17.72 -9.23 -10.01
C TYR A 10 18.36 -8.14 -9.13
N GLU A 11 19.68 -8.18 -8.92
CA GLU A 11 20.38 -7.13 -8.14
C GLU A 11 20.34 -5.77 -8.85
N THR A 12 20.42 -5.74 -10.18
CA THR A 12 20.27 -4.50 -10.95
C THR A 12 18.88 -3.89 -10.72
N ILE A 13 17.82 -4.71 -10.81
CA ILE A 13 16.44 -4.27 -10.52
C ILE A 13 16.34 -3.77 -9.08
N ARG A 14 16.89 -4.50 -8.12
CA ARG A 14 16.89 -4.12 -6.70
C ARG A 14 17.57 -2.78 -6.45
N GLN A 15 18.73 -2.54 -7.06
CA GLN A 15 19.45 -1.25 -6.95
C GLN A 15 18.65 -0.11 -7.59
N TRP A 16 17.98 -0.34 -8.71
CA TRP A 16 17.09 0.66 -9.31
C TRP A 16 15.87 0.95 -8.43
N CYS A 17 15.22 -0.06 -7.86
CA CYS A 17 14.14 0.15 -6.90
C CYS A 17 14.63 0.98 -5.69
N LYS A 18 15.87 0.73 -5.22
CA LYS A 18 16.48 1.51 -4.14
C LYS A 18 16.76 2.96 -4.54
N LYS A 19 17.24 3.18 -5.77
CA LYS A 19 17.64 4.50 -6.28
C LYS A 19 16.45 5.37 -6.68
N TYR A 20 15.50 4.80 -7.42
CA TYR A 20 14.44 5.56 -8.08
C TYR A 20 13.05 5.33 -7.48
N GLY A 21 12.84 4.21 -6.79
CA GLY A 21 11.52 3.82 -6.29
C GLY A 21 10.87 4.91 -5.46
N ALA A 22 11.56 5.45 -4.46
CA ALA A 22 11.01 6.48 -3.58
C ALA A 22 10.55 7.74 -4.34
N THR A 23 11.32 8.17 -5.35
CA THR A 23 10.99 9.33 -6.19
C THR A 23 9.74 9.07 -7.02
N TYR A 24 9.68 7.91 -7.69
CA TYR A 24 8.53 7.54 -8.50
C TYR A 24 7.26 7.40 -7.65
N CYS A 25 7.36 6.72 -6.51
CA CYS A 25 6.24 6.54 -5.59
C CYS A 25 5.75 7.89 -5.03
N SER A 26 6.65 8.82 -4.75
CA SER A 26 6.27 10.16 -4.28
C SER A 26 5.51 10.95 -5.34
N GLN A 27 5.95 10.90 -6.60
CA GLN A 27 5.25 11.58 -7.69
C GLN A 27 3.90 10.93 -7.99
N LEU A 28 3.81 9.59 -7.98
CA LEU A 28 2.54 8.89 -8.13
C LEU A 28 1.55 9.24 -7.01
N LYS A 29 2.02 9.31 -5.76
CA LYS A 29 1.18 9.75 -4.62
C LYS A 29 0.68 11.18 -4.79
N LYS A 30 1.50 12.10 -5.31
CA LYS A 30 1.07 13.47 -5.61
C LYS A 30 -0.03 13.52 -6.67
N ASN A 31 0.07 12.68 -7.70
CA ASN A 31 -0.90 12.64 -8.79
C ASN A 31 -2.21 11.92 -8.44
N ARG A 32 -2.22 11.06 -7.41
CA ARG A 32 -3.34 10.16 -7.08
C ARG A 32 -4.57 10.86 -6.45
N GLY A 33 -4.43 12.09 -5.96
CA GLY A 33 -5.50 12.76 -5.21
C GLY A 33 -5.79 12.07 -3.87
N GLN A 34 -6.90 12.47 -3.23
CA GLN A 34 -7.39 11.84 -2.00
C GLN A 34 -8.05 10.50 -2.36
N LEU A 35 -7.79 9.47 -1.54
CA LEU A 35 -8.46 8.17 -1.64
C LEU A 35 -9.80 8.20 -0.92
N GLY A 36 -10.52 7.09 -0.98
CA GLY A 36 -11.85 6.96 -0.42
C GLY A 36 -11.96 7.29 1.08
N ASP A 37 -13.18 7.68 1.48
CA ASP A 37 -13.48 8.16 2.82
C ASP A 37 -13.80 7.04 3.83
N THR A 38 -13.89 5.78 3.39
CA THR A 38 -14.02 4.63 4.29
C THR A 38 -12.72 3.85 4.34
N TRP A 39 -12.09 3.80 5.50
CA TRP A 39 -10.80 3.14 5.68
C TRP A 39 -10.96 1.79 6.36
N TYR A 40 -10.40 0.76 5.76
CA TYR A 40 -10.32 -0.59 6.32
C TYR A 40 -8.88 -0.84 6.78
N LEU A 41 -8.69 -1.14 8.06
CA LEU A 41 -7.38 -1.36 8.66
C LEU A 41 -7.27 -2.77 9.21
N ASP A 42 -6.13 -3.39 8.94
CA ASP A 42 -5.79 -4.70 9.46
C ASP A 42 -4.28 -4.82 9.66
N GLU A 43 -3.89 -5.79 10.46
CA GLU A 43 -2.50 -6.13 10.67
C GLU A 43 -2.22 -7.62 10.56
N VAL A 44 -1.12 -7.93 9.89
CA VAL A 44 -0.64 -9.31 9.76
C VAL A 44 0.78 -9.44 10.29
N PHE A 45 1.10 -10.62 10.79
CA PHE A 45 2.47 -10.96 11.16
C PHE A 45 3.31 -11.26 9.91
N ILE A 46 4.55 -10.74 9.91
CA ILE A 46 5.59 -11.10 8.93
C ILE A 46 6.87 -11.47 9.69
N LYS A 47 7.64 -12.43 9.17
CA LYS A 47 8.88 -12.90 9.80
C LYS A 47 10.08 -12.33 9.06
N ILE A 48 10.87 -11.52 9.75
CA ILE A 48 12.07 -10.87 9.19
C ILE A 48 13.27 -11.35 10.00
N ASN A 49 14.19 -12.10 9.36
CA ASN A 49 15.36 -12.72 10.00
C ASN A 49 15.04 -13.42 11.33
N GLY A 50 14.03 -14.28 11.35
CA GLY A 50 13.66 -15.00 12.57
C GLY A 50 12.73 -14.23 13.52
N VAL A 51 12.66 -12.90 13.41
CA VAL A 51 11.90 -12.04 14.34
C VAL A 51 10.54 -11.66 13.76
N LEU A 52 9.49 -11.85 14.56
CA LEU A 52 8.14 -11.44 14.20
C LEU A 52 7.99 -9.92 14.21
N HIS A 53 7.40 -9.40 13.13
CA HIS A 53 7.02 -8.00 12.97
C HIS A 53 5.54 -7.93 12.59
N TYR A 54 4.93 -6.78 12.81
CA TYR A 54 3.55 -6.47 12.44
C TYR A 54 3.53 -5.57 11.22
N LEU A 55 2.81 -6.00 10.19
CA LEU A 55 2.52 -5.24 9.00
C LEU A 55 1.14 -4.61 9.12
N TRP A 56 1.10 -3.31 9.41
CA TRP A 56 -0.11 -2.52 9.47
C TRP A 56 -0.47 -2.07 8.06
N ARG A 57 -1.70 -2.28 7.65
CA ARG A 57 -2.20 -1.93 6.32
C ARG A 57 -3.51 -1.15 6.44
N ALA A 58 -3.69 -0.20 5.54
CA ALA A 58 -4.95 0.52 5.36
C ALA A 58 -5.30 0.53 3.87
N VAL A 59 -6.55 0.19 3.57
CA VAL A 59 -7.12 0.29 2.22
C VAL A 59 -8.43 1.08 2.27
N ASP A 60 -8.84 1.67 1.16
CA ASP A 60 -10.15 2.32 1.06
C ASP A 60 -11.27 1.35 0.63
N GLN A 61 -12.49 1.85 0.44
CA GLN A 61 -13.64 1.06 0.01
C GLN A 61 -13.48 0.37 -1.35
N ASP A 62 -12.67 0.94 -2.24
CA ASP A 62 -12.37 0.41 -3.55
C ASP A 62 -11.23 -0.64 -3.47
N GLY A 63 -10.58 -0.76 -2.31
CA GLY A 63 -9.48 -1.67 -2.03
C GLY A 63 -8.12 -1.11 -2.43
N ASP A 64 -8.01 0.19 -2.66
CA ASP A 64 -6.75 0.87 -2.95
C ASP A 64 -5.96 1.08 -1.66
N GLU A 65 -4.68 0.72 -1.70
CA GLU A 65 -3.79 0.90 -0.56
C GLU A 65 -3.57 2.38 -0.23
N ILE A 66 -4.02 2.79 0.95
CA ILE A 66 -3.81 4.11 1.53
C ILE A 66 -2.37 4.20 2.03
N ASP A 67 -1.99 3.30 2.94
CA ASP A 67 -0.63 3.20 3.43
C ASP A 67 -0.33 1.85 4.09
N ILE A 68 0.97 1.59 4.26
CA ILE A 68 1.52 0.37 4.83
C ILE A 68 2.74 0.66 5.72
N LEU A 69 2.76 0.05 6.91
CA LEU A 69 3.80 0.30 7.91
C LEU A 69 4.21 -0.99 8.64
N VAL A 70 5.51 -1.29 8.61
CA VAL A 70 6.10 -2.39 9.38
C VAL A 70 6.54 -1.88 10.75
N GLN A 71 6.04 -2.50 11.81
CA GLN A 71 6.36 -2.17 13.20
C GLN A 71 6.72 -3.43 13.99
N LYS A 72 7.53 -3.28 15.05
CA LYS A 72 7.89 -4.40 15.95
C LYS A 72 6.79 -4.74 16.96
N ARG A 73 5.81 -3.85 17.16
CA ARG A 73 4.82 -3.94 18.24
C ARG A 73 3.40 -3.69 17.71
N LYS A 74 2.42 -4.29 18.39
CA LYS A 74 0.98 -4.14 18.18
C LYS A 74 0.27 -3.41 19.32
N ASN A 75 0.84 -2.30 19.78
CA ASN A 75 0.32 -1.56 20.94
C ASN A 75 -0.30 -0.22 20.52
N LYS A 76 -0.96 0.47 21.48
CA LYS A 76 -1.56 1.79 21.27
C LYS A 76 -0.62 2.78 20.57
N ARG A 77 0.66 2.84 20.99
CA ARG A 77 1.67 3.73 20.39
C ARG A 77 1.92 3.42 18.91
N ALA A 78 1.97 2.14 18.55
CA ALA A 78 2.12 1.69 17.18
C ALA A 78 0.88 2.03 16.33
N ALA A 79 -0.32 1.83 16.87
CA ALA A 79 -1.57 2.21 16.21
C ALA A 79 -1.64 3.74 15.96
N ILE A 80 -1.39 4.56 17.00
CA ILE A 80 -1.36 6.04 16.88
C ILE A 80 -0.38 6.48 15.79
N ARG A 81 0.81 5.88 15.75
CA ARG A 81 1.79 6.19 14.70
C ARG A 81 1.23 5.89 13.31
N PHE A 82 0.52 4.78 13.15
CA PHE A 82 -0.08 4.41 11.88
C PHE A 82 -1.19 5.40 11.48
N PHE A 83 -2.14 5.70 12.37
CA PHE A 83 -3.19 6.70 12.12
C PHE A 83 -2.63 8.09 11.77
N LYS A 84 -1.64 8.59 12.52
CA LYS A 84 -1.00 9.89 12.20
C LYS A 84 -0.42 9.91 10.79
N ARG A 85 0.13 8.78 10.35
CA ARG A 85 0.69 8.64 9.00
C ARG A 85 -0.41 8.63 7.93
N LEU A 86 -1.53 7.94 8.18
CA LEU A 86 -2.71 7.94 7.30
C LEU A 86 -3.31 9.33 7.14
N LEU A 87 -3.59 10.01 8.26
CA LEU A 87 -4.16 11.37 8.27
C LEU A 87 -3.26 12.37 7.54
N LYS A 88 -1.95 12.32 7.79
CA LYS A 88 -0.98 13.17 7.08
C LYS A 88 -0.93 12.86 5.58
N GLY A 89 -1.02 11.59 5.20
CA GLY A 89 -0.98 11.15 3.81
C GLY A 89 -2.22 11.55 3.01
N GLN A 90 -3.40 11.42 3.62
CA GLN A 90 -4.69 11.75 2.99
C GLN A 90 -5.06 13.24 3.08
N LYS A 91 -4.39 14.01 3.96
CA LYS A 91 -4.70 15.42 4.24
C LYS A 91 -6.18 15.64 4.64
N GLY A 92 -6.78 14.61 5.24
CA GLY A 92 -8.19 14.56 5.56
C GLY A 92 -8.49 13.47 6.58
N ILE A 93 -9.71 13.49 7.09
CA ILE A 93 -10.24 12.53 8.06
C ILE A 93 -11.25 11.65 7.32
N PRO A 94 -11.26 10.32 7.53
CA PRO A 94 -12.26 9.44 6.94
C PRO A 94 -13.64 9.68 7.54
N LEU A 95 -14.69 9.35 6.80
CA LEU A 95 -16.06 9.29 7.33
C LEU A 95 -16.23 8.06 8.23
N LYS A 96 -15.63 6.93 7.84
CA LYS A 96 -15.75 5.66 8.54
C LYS A 96 -14.42 4.91 8.60
N VAL A 97 -14.17 4.26 9.72
CA VAL A 97 -13.04 3.35 9.93
C VAL A 97 -13.59 1.98 10.28
N VAL A 98 -13.11 0.95 9.60
CA VAL A 98 -13.43 -0.47 9.83
C VAL A 98 -12.15 -1.17 10.26
N THR A 99 -12.18 -1.84 11.40
CA THR A 99 -11.03 -2.62 11.90
C THR A 99 -11.50 -3.92 12.51
N ASP A 100 -10.58 -4.85 12.75
CA ASP A 100 -10.83 -5.94 13.70
C ASP A 100 -10.94 -5.41 15.15
N LYS A 101 -11.31 -6.27 16.09
CA LYS A 101 -11.57 -5.98 17.51
C LYS A 101 -10.31 -5.69 18.33
N LEU A 102 -9.18 -5.41 17.69
CA LEU A 102 -7.94 -5.09 18.38
C LEU A 102 -8.06 -3.76 19.15
N ALA A 103 -7.90 -3.84 20.47
CA ALA A 103 -8.05 -2.71 21.39
C ALA A 103 -7.18 -1.49 21.05
N SER A 104 -6.00 -1.68 20.44
CA SER A 104 -5.13 -0.57 20.07
C SER A 104 -5.71 0.33 18.98
N TYR A 105 -6.57 -0.19 18.08
CA TYR A 105 -7.26 0.65 17.09
C TYR A 105 -8.26 1.56 17.78
N SER A 106 -9.13 1.01 18.63
CA SER A 106 -10.11 1.79 19.40
C SER A 106 -9.42 2.87 20.22
N ALA A 107 -8.32 2.54 20.90
CA ALA A 107 -7.56 3.50 21.70
C ALA A 107 -6.92 4.62 20.86
N ALA A 108 -6.44 4.31 19.65
CA ALA A 108 -5.86 5.32 18.76
C ALA A 108 -6.94 6.20 18.09
N ARG A 109 -8.07 5.61 17.67
CA ARG A 109 -9.22 6.33 17.11
C ARG A 109 -9.79 7.33 18.12
N LYS A 110 -10.03 6.89 19.37
CA LYS A 110 -10.51 7.79 20.45
C LYS A 110 -9.61 9.00 20.68
N GLU A 111 -8.30 8.83 20.50
CA GLU A 111 -7.32 9.91 20.72
C GLU A 111 -7.20 10.87 19.52
N LEU A 112 -7.26 10.35 18.29
CA LEU A 112 -6.93 11.13 17.10
C LEU A 112 -8.16 11.60 16.30
N ILE A 113 -9.21 10.78 16.26
CA ILE A 113 -10.40 10.98 15.42
C ILE A 113 -11.66 10.47 16.13
N PRO A 114 -12.01 11.02 17.31
CA PRO A 114 -13.10 10.49 18.14
C PRO A 114 -14.48 10.57 17.49
N SER A 115 -14.70 11.52 16.58
CA SER A 115 -15.97 11.73 15.88
C SER A 115 -16.23 10.78 14.71
N VAL A 116 -15.20 10.10 14.20
CA VAL A 116 -15.29 9.23 13.00
C VAL A 116 -16.02 7.94 13.33
N GLU A 117 -16.98 7.51 12.50
CA GLU A 117 -17.68 6.23 12.71
C GLU A 117 -16.67 5.06 12.77
N HIS A 118 -16.78 4.18 13.76
CA HIS A 118 -15.91 3.01 13.89
C HIS A 118 -16.74 1.74 13.92
N SER A 119 -16.54 0.86 12.95
CA SER A 119 -17.15 -0.45 12.91
C SER A 119 -16.15 -1.57 13.17
N THR A 120 -16.64 -2.60 13.87
CA THR A 120 -15.95 -3.88 14.13
C THR A 120 -16.87 -5.06 13.83
N VAL A 121 -17.90 -4.84 13.01
CA VAL A 121 -18.86 -5.86 12.61
C VAL A 121 -18.13 -6.97 11.86
N GLN A 122 -18.52 -8.21 12.14
CA GLN A 122 -17.91 -9.39 11.54
C GLN A 122 -17.96 -9.30 10.01
N TYR A 123 -16.87 -9.70 9.35
CA TYR A 123 -16.69 -9.71 7.89
C TYR A 123 -16.58 -8.35 7.20
N GLU A 124 -16.84 -7.21 7.86
CA GLU A 124 -16.65 -5.91 7.22
C GLU A 124 -15.18 -5.64 6.88
N ASN A 125 -14.23 -6.21 7.64
CA ASN A 125 -12.80 -6.03 7.40
C ASN A 125 -12.23 -6.94 6.30
N ASN A 126 -13.05 -7.82 5.68
CA ASN A 126 -12.61 -8.74 4.64
C ASN A 126 -11.87 -8.04 3.49
N ARG A 127 -12.22 -6.77 3.20
CA ARG A 127 -11.54 -5.95 2.20
C ARG A 127 -10.05 -5.79 2.51
N CYS A 128 -9.70 -5.46 3.76
CA CYS A 128 -8.32 -5.32 4.17
C CYS A 128 -7.64 -6.69 4.26
N GLU A 129 -8.34 -7.72 4.76
CA GLU A 129 -7.80 -9.09 4.83
C GLU A 129 -7.36 -9.62 3.47
N LEU A 130 -8.24 -9.50 2.45
CA LEU A 130 -7.94 -9.91 1.07
C LEU A 130 -6.76 -9.13 0.47
N SER A 131 -6.62 -7.85 0.84
CA SER A 131 -5.54 -7.00 0.34
C SER A 131 -4.14 -7.45 0.80
N HIS A 132 -4.04 -8.32 1.81
CA HIS A 132 -2.77 -8.91 2.21
C HIS A 132 -2.24 -9.99 1.25
N GLN A 133 -3.11 -10.64 0.47
CA GLN A 133 -2.73 -11.79 -0.36
C GLN A 133 -1.62 -11.49 -1.38
N PRO A 134 -1.67 -10.40 -2.17
CA PRO A 134 -0.61 -10.08 -3.13
C PRO A 134 0.72 -9.82 -2.44
N THR A 135 0.69 -9.19 -1.26
CA THR A 135 1.91 -8.90 -0.50
C THR A 135 2.54 -10.18 0.06
N ARG A 136 1.72 -11.12 0.55
CA ARG A 136 2.20 -12.43 0.99
C ARG A 136 2.77 -13.26 -0.16
N GLN A 137 2.15 -13.20 -1.34
CA GLN A 137 2.67 -13.88 -2.52
C GLN A 137 4.06 -13.35 -2.89
N GLN A 138 4.24 -12.03 -2.90
CA GLN A 138 5.54 -11.41 -3.17
C GLN A 138 6.57 -11.74 -2.09
N GLU A 139 6.21 -11.68 -0.80
CA GLU A 139 7.11 -12.07 0.31
C GLU A 139 7.65 -13.49 0.14
N ARG A 140 6.77 -14.44 -0.23
CA ARG A 140 7.14 -15.85 -0.49
C ARG A 140 8.09 -15.97 -1.68
N GLN A 141 7.80 -15.28 -2.80
CA GLN A 141 8.66 -15.26 -3.98
C GLN A 141 10.05 -14.69 -3.67
N MET A 142 10.12 -13.67 -2.81
CA MET A 142 11.37 -13.03 -2.39
C MET A 142 12.15 -13.80 -1.31
N ARG A 143 11.68 -14.98 -0.89
CA ARG A 143 12.26 -15.78 0.21
C ARG A 143 12.41 -14.97 1.51
N ASN A 144 11.35 -14.23 1.86
CA ASN A 144 11.22 -13.35 3.02
C ASN A 144 12.13 -12.11 3.00
N PHE A 145 11.68 -11.06 3.69
CA PHE A 145 12.47 -9.84 3.85
C PHE A 145 13.68 -10.06 4.77
N LYS A 146 14.81 -9.42 4.45
CA LYS A 146 16.07 -9.53 5.22
C LYS A 146 16.27 -8.42 6.24
N SER A 147 15.44 -7.37 6.23
CA SER A 147 15.44 -6.33 7.26
C SER A 147 14.14 -5.54 7.24
N GLN A 148 13.77 -4.94 8.39
CA GLN A 148 12.60 -4.07 8.50
C GLN A 148 12.68 -2.89 7.52
N GLY A 149 13.84 -2.25 7.40
CA GLY A 149 14.03 -1.12 6.48
C GLY A 149 13.89 -1.52 5.01
N GLN A 150 14.39 -2.69 4.62
CA GLN A 150 14.19 -3.22 3.27
C GLN A 150 12.71 -3.52 3.01
N ALA A 151 12.04 -4.22 3.93
CA ALA A 151 10.62 -4.51 3.84
C ALA A 151 9.81 -3.22 3.66
N GLN A 152 10.03 -2.23 4.53
CA GLN A 152 9.31 -0.96 4.47
C GLN A 152 9.52 -0.24 3.13
N ARG A 153 10.75 -0.16 2.61
CA ARG A 153 11.03 0.49 1.32
C ARG A 153 10.31 -0.20 0.17
N PHE A 154 10.34 -1.55 0.14
CA PHE A 154 9.64 -2.32 -0.87
C PHE A 154 8.13 -2.09 -0.79
N LEU A 155 7.54 -2.32 0.38
CA LEU A 155 6.09 -2.24 0.61
C LEU A 155 5.52 -0.85 0.30
N SER A 156 6.23 0.21 0.74
CA SER A 156 5.79 1.60 0.53
C SER A 156 5.69 1.98 -0.95
N CYS A 157 6.40 1.27 -1.82
CA CYS A 157 6.35 1.48 -3.26
C CYS A 157 5.44 0.48 -3.96
N HIS A 158 5.49 -0.78 -3.54
CA HIS A 158 4.69 -1.85 -4.12
C HIS A 158 3.19 -1.48 -4.14
N GLY A 159 2.63 -1.00 -3.03
CA GLY A 159 1.23 -0.61 -2.98
C GLY A 159 0.86 0.55 -3.90
N VAL A 160 1.72 1.57 -3.99
CA VAL A 160 1.49 2.74 -4.86
C VAL A 160 1.46 2.34 -6.33
N VAL A 161 2.44 1.52 -6.75
CA VAL A 161 2.50 1.01 -8.12
C VAL A 161 1.35 0.06 -8.39
N ASN A 162 1.00 -0.79 -7.42
CA ASN A 162 -0.13 -1.71 -7.57
C ASN A 162 -1.44 -0.95 -7.76
N ASN A 163 -1.76 0.06 -6.94
CA ASN A 163 -2.96 0.87 -7.12
C ASN A 163 -3.05 1.50 -8.50
N LEU A 164 -1.92 1.97 -9.07
CA LEU A 164 -1.90 2.55 -10.42
C LEU A 164 -2.40 1.58 -11.49
N PHE A 165 -2.18 0.27 -11.33
CA PHE A 165 -2.53 -0.75 -12.33
C PHE A 165 -3.68 -1.67 -11.91
N ARG A 166 -4.15 -1.57 -10.66
CA ARG A 166 -5.18 -2.42 -10.07
C ARG A 166 -6.56 -1.93 -10.48
N PHE A 167 -6.97 -2.31 -11.68
CA PHE A 167 -8.35 -2.15 -12.13
C PHE A 167 -9.10 -3.47 -11.96
N GLY A 168 -10.28 -3.44 -11.33
CA GLY A 168 -11.17 -4.60 -11.21
C GLY A 168 -11.64 -5.07 -12.59
N ARG A 169 -10.83 -5.90 -13.27
CA ARG A 169 -11.09 -6.34 -14.66
C ARG A 169 -12.47 -6.94 -14.85
N HIS A 170 -12.98 -7.64 -13.84
CA HIS A 170 -14.30 -8.28 -13.85
C HIS A 170 -15.46 -7.28 -13.76
N LEU A 171 -15.21 -6.03 -13.33
CA LEU A 171 -16.20 -4.96 -13.25
C LEU A 171 -16.24 -4.08 -14.51
N LEU A 172 -15.35 -4.33 -15.47
CA LEU A 172 -15.13 -3.44 -16.61
C LEU A 172 -15.28 -4.16 -17.94
N GLN A 173 -15.92 -3.48 -18.88
CA GLN A 173 -15.85 -3.87 -20.30
C GLN A 173 -14.40 -3.79 -20.79
N ALA A 174 -14.06 -4.66 -21.75
CA ALA A 174 -12.69 -4.76 -22.26
C ALA A 174 -12.15 -3.42 -22.80
N LYS A 175 -13.00 -2.63 -23.49
CA LYS A 175 -12.62 -1.31 -24.01
C LYS A 175 -12.21 -0.34 -22.89
N HIS A 176 -13.01 -0.24 -21.83
CA HIS A 176 -12.73 0.65 -20.70
C HIS A 176 -11.49 0.20 -19.93
N TYR A 177 -11.31 -1.11 -19.76
CA TYR A 177 -10.11 -1.65 -19.12
C TYR A 177 -8.84 -1.30 -19.90
N ARG A 178 -8.86 -1.37 -21.24
CA ARG A 178 -7.73 -0.95 -22.08
C ARG A 178 -7.44 0.53 -21.92
N THR A 179 -8.47 1.40 -22.01
CA THR A 179 -8.30 2.85 -21.82
C THR A 179 -7.68 3.20 -20.47
N LEU A 180 -8.14 2.56 -19.38
CA LEU A 180 -7.57 2.76 -18.05
C LEU A 180 -6.13 2.26 -17.96
N ARG A 181 -5.82 1.10 -18.55
CA ARG A 181 -4.45 0.58 -18.62
C ARG A 181 -3.53 1.52 -19.39
N ASP A 182 -3.96 2.03 -20.53
CA ASP A 182 -3.19 2.97 -21.34
C ASP A 182 -2.90 4.26 -20.55
N ARG A 183 -3.91 4.80 -19.87
CA ARG A 183 -3.73 5.96 -18.97
C ARG A 183 -2.72 5.69 -17.86
N SER A 184 -2.79 4.51 -17.21
CA SER A 184 -1.82 4.12 -16.18
C SER A 184 -0.41 3.98 -16.72
N PHE A 185 -0.25 3.45 -17.93
CA PHE A 185 1.05 3.40 -18.60
C PHE A 185 1.57 4.80 -18.93
N SER A 186 0.73 5.70 -19.43
CA SER A 186 1.12 7.10 -19.66
C SER A 186 1.58 7.78 -18.37
N GLN A 187 0.84 7.62 -17.28
CA GLN A 187 1.23 8.17 -15.97
C GLN A 187 2.53 7.54 -15.45
N TRP A 188 2.70 6.22 -15.60
CA TRP A 188 3.93 5.53 -15.24
C TRP A 188 5.13 6.05 -16.04
N MET A 189 4.96 6.25 -17.35
CA MET A 189 5.99 6.76 -18.25
C MET A 189 6.40 8.18 -17.91
N GLN A 190 5.42 9.04 -17.58
CA GLN A 190 5.67 10.41 -17.13
C GLN A 190 6.49 10.43 -15.83
N VAL A 191 6.15 9.59 -14.86
CA VAL A 191 6.84 9.56 -13.56
C VAL A 191 8.22 8.91 -13.63
N SER A 192 8.38 7.88 -14.46
CA SER A 192 9.66 7.19 -14.63
C SER A 192 10.63 7.91 -15.57
N CYS A 193 10.22 9.05 -16.16
CA CYS A 193 10.99 9.82 -17.13
C CYS A 193 11.49 8.98 -18.31
N VAL A 194 10.66 8.07 -18.84
CA VAL A 194 11.04 7.25 -20.01
C VAL A 194 11.01 8.08 -21.31
N GLN A 195 10.58 9.35 -21.25
CA GLN A 195 10.74 10.36 -22.29
C GLN A 195 11.73 11.42 -21.79
N ASN A 196 13.03 11.23 -22.05
CA ASN A 196 14.09 12.26 -22.12
C ASN A 196 15.46 11.60 -22.40
N LEU A 197 15.49 10.66 -23.35
CA LEU A 197 16.71 10.15 -23.98
C LEU A 197 16.37 9.84 -25.44
N ALA A 198 16.04 10.91 -26.17
CA ALA A 198 16.10 10.96 -27.62
C ALA A 198 16.99 12.15 -27.96
#